data_AF-A0A7K0ZUP6-F1
#
_entry.id   AF-A0A7K0ZUP6-F1
#
_cell.length_a   1.000
_cell.length_b   1.000
_cell.length_c   1.000
_cell.angle_alpha   90.00
_cell.angle_beta   90.00
_cell.angle_gamma   90.00
#
_symmetry.space_group_name_H-M   'P 1'
#
loop_
_entity.id
_entity.type
_entity.pdbx_description
1 polymer ?
#
loop_
_entity_poly.entity_id
_entity_poly.type
_entity_poly.pdbx_seq_one_letter_code
_entity_poly.pdbx_strand_id
1 'polypeptide(L)'
;MSLPRRFAMSAAALLLAPAFLTACGGDDAAESAAEKAIENASGGDADVDIDDDGNVKIETSDGTFTSGQDLPEGFPTDEVPLIDGDIQMGMSGSDMGSDGGFAVVVTSDLDVDAATEEAISLLTDAGFETTEDANSGFGAGLLSSPKWEVLLIATDSGGSTQVQYVVSPAS
;
A
#
# COMPACT_ATOMS: atom_id res chain seq x y z
N MET A 1 54.64 -27.90 -49.05
CA MET A 1 54.99 -27.49 -47.68
C MET A 1 55.50 -26.06 -47.74
N SER A 2 54.59 -25.08 -47.67
CA SER A 2 54.89 -23.64 -47.62
C SER A 2 53.70 -22.92 -46.98
N LEU A 3 53.89 -22.26 -45.83
CA LEU A 3 52.89 -21.42 -45.16
C LEU A 3 52.84 -20.03 -45.79
N PRO A 4 51.66 -19.39 -45.90
CA PRO A 4 51.56 -17.94 -45.92
C PRO A 4 51.29 -17.38 -44.52
N ARG A 5 52.22 -16.55 -44.02
CA ARG A 5 52.01 -15.66 -42.87
C ARG A 5 51.16 -14.47 -43.30
N ARG A 6 49.93 -14.37 -42.79
CA ARG A 6 49.07 -13.20 -42.97
C ARG A 6 49.05 -12.34 -41.71
N PHE A 7 49.45 -11.10 -41.93
CA PHE A 7 49.25 -9.84 -41.23
C PHE A 7 48.33 -9.82 -40.01
N ALA A 8 48.88 -9.22 -38.96
CA ALA A 8 48.22 -8.74 -37.76
C ALA A 8 47.25 -7.58 -38.07
N MET A 9 46.10 -7.60 -37.40
CA MET A 9 45.29 -6.41 -37.15
C MET A 9 44.55 -6.66 -35.82
N SER A 10 45.14 -6.20 -34.71
CA SER A 10 44.47 -6.18 -33.41
C SER A 10 43.42 -5.06 -33.42
N ALA A 11 42.15 -5.44 -33.39
CA ALA A 11 41.05 -4.54 -33.07
C ALA A 11 40.97 -4.40 -31.54
N ALA A 12 41.07 -3.16 -31.05
CA ALA A 12 40.79 -2.82 -29.66
C ALA A 12 39.28 -2.98 -29.41
N ALA A 13 38.90 -4.03 -28.70
CA ALA A 13 37.55 -4.23 -28.20
C ALA A 13 37.32 -3.29 -27.00
N LEU A 14 36.53 -2.25 -27.20
CA LEU A 14 36.01 -1.40 -26.13
C LEU A 14 34.95 -2.22 -25.36
N LEU A 15 35.36 -2.85 -24.27
CA LEU A 15 34.49 -3.51 -23.31
C LEU A 15 33.64 -2.47 -22.58
N LEU A 16 32.41 -2.23 -23.06
CA LEU A 16 31.36 -1.65 -22.23
C LEU A 16 30.90 -2.75 -21.25
N ALA A 17 31.36 -2.66 -20.00
CA ALA A 17 30.84 -3.46 -18.90
C ALA A 17 29.43 -2.96 -18.54
N PRO A 18 28.40 -3.83 -18.48
CA PRO A 18 27.16 -3.49 -17.79
C PRO A 18 27.45 -3.47 -16.29
N ALA A 19 27.33 -2.31 -15.66
CA ALA A 19 27.27 -2.20 -14.22
C ALA A 19 25.96 -2.87 -13.76
N PHE A 20 26.07 -4.11 -13.30
CA PHE A 20 25.04 -4.77 -12.52
C PHE A 20 24.87 -3.97 -11.22
N LEU A 21 23.84 -3.14 -11.16
CA LEU A 21 23.32 -2.58 -9.91
C LEU A 21 22.79 -3.76 -9.10
N THR A 22 23.66 -4.25 -8.23
CA THR A 22 23.33 -5.15 -7.13
C THR A 22 22.62 -4.30 -6.08
N ALA A 23 21.31 -4.11 -6.28
CA ALA A 23 20.43 -3.57 -5.24
C ALA A 23 20.23 -4.67 -4.20
N CYS A 24 21.12 -4.71 -3.22
CA CYS A 24 21.00 -5.54 -2.03
C CYS A 24 21.81 -4.87 -0.92
N GLY A 25 21.16 -3.97 -0.16
CA GLY A 25 21.63 -3.45 1.13
C GLY A 25 22.23 -2.04 1.11
N GLY A 26 21.38 -1.06 1.42
CA GLY A 26 21.67 0.16 2.21
C GLY A 26 22.75 1.13 1.76
N ASP A 27 22.33 2.21 1.11
CA ASP A 27 23.05 3.49 1.07
C ASP A 27 22.00 4.62 0.94
N ASP A 28 21.88 5.51 1.93
CA ASP A 28 20.95 6.65 1.95
C ASP A 28 21.01 7.49 0.66
N ALA A 29 22.18 7.51 0.01
CA ALA A 29 22.41 8.27 -1.22
C ALA A 29 21.67 7.71 -2.44
N ALA A 30 21.39 6.40 -2.47
CA ALA A 30 20.63 5.77 -3.54
C ALA A 30 19.12 6.00 -3.36
N GLU A 31 18.63 5.91 -2.12
CA GLU A 31 17.24 6.20 -1.74
C GLU A 31 16.90 7.67 -2.01
N SER A 32 17.73 8.59 -1.49
CA SER A 32 17.62 10.03 -1.75
C SER A 32 17.69 10.42 -3.23
N ALA A 33 18.22 9.57 -4.11
CA ALA A 33 18.26 9.79 -5.55
C ALA A 33 17.03 9.22 -6.27
N ALA A 34 16.51 8.09 -5.78
CA ALA A 34 15.28 7.49 -6.27
C ALA A 34 14.07 8.35 -5.91
N GLU A 35 13.95 8.78 -4.65
CA GLU A 35 12.92 9.71 -4.16
C GLU A 35 12.89 10.98 -5.02
N LYS A 36 14.02 11.69 -5.09
CA LYS A 36 14.16 12.90 -5.92
C LYS A 36 13.80 12.70 -7.39
N ALA A 37 14.06 11.53 -7.96
CA ALA A 37 13.70 11.25 -9.35
C ALA A 37 12.17 11.15 -9.51
N ILE A 38 11.48 10.54 -8.54
CA ILE A 38 10.03 10.39 -8.52
C ILE A 38 9.35 11.73 -8.21
N GLU A 39 9.83 12.48 -7.22
CA GLU A 39 9.34 13.82 -6.89
C GLU A 39 9.46 14.77 -8.10
N ASN A 40 10.59 14.75 -8.81
CA ASN A 40 10.75 15.56 -10.03
C ASN A 40 9.83 15.07 -11.16
N ALA A 41 9.56 13.77 -11.25
CA ALA A 41 8.64 13.21 -12.25
C ALA A 41 7.18 13.58 -11.96
N SER A 42 6.80 13.77 -10.69
CA SER A 42 5.48 14.24 -10.27
C SER A 42 5.32 15.77 -10.39
N GLY A 43 6.38 16.50 -10.76
CA GLY A 43 6.37 17.95 -10.88
C GLY A 43 6.80 18.70 -9.61
N GLY A 44 7.23 17.97 -8.57
CA GLY A 44 7.64 18.51 -7.27
C GLY A 44 6.48 18.72 -6.30
N ASP A 45 5.27 18.27 -6.66
CA ASP A 45 4.05 18.43 -5.88
C ASP A 45 3.76 17.22 -4.96
N ALA A 46 4.60 16.19 -5.01
CA ALA A 46 4.51 15.01 -4.14
C ALA A 46 5.83 14.80 -3.40
N ASP A 47 5.73 14.54 -2.10
CA ASP A 47 6.82 14.12 -1.22
C ASP A 47 6.81 12.57 -1.19
N VAL A 48 7.96 11.94 -1.41
CA VAL A 48 8.06 10.48 -1.55
C VAL A 48 9.12 9.95 -0.61
N ASP A 49 8.73 9.11 0.33
CA ASP A 49 9.62 8.39 1.25
C ASP A 49 9.63 6.90 0.90
N ILE A 50 10.82 6.30 0.88
CA ILE A 50 11.00 4.85 0.78
C ILE A 50 11.72 4.37 2.03
N ASP A 51 11.15 3.39 2.74
CA ASP A 51 11.78 2.84 3.95
C ASP A 51 12.74 1.66 3.66
N ASP A 52 13.46 1.23 4.70
CA ASP A 52 14.43 0.14 4.65
C ASP A 52 13.83 -1.22 4.21
N ASP A 53 12.51 -1.40 4.37
CA ASP A 53 11.76 -2.60 3.99
C ASP A 53 11.20 -2.48 2.55
N GLY A 54 11.39 -1.33 1.90
CA GLY A 54 10.93 -1.02 0.54
C GLY A 54 9.47 -0.59 0.47
N ASN A 55 8.85 -0.23 1.59
CA ASN A 55 7.54 0.41 1.61
C ASN A 55 7.66 1.82 1.05
N VAL A 56 6.60 2.29 0.40
CA VAL A 56 6.58 3.59 -0.27
C VAL A 56 5.47 4.42 0.33
N LYS A 57 5.80 5.59 0.84
CA LYS A 57 4.87 6.63 1.26
C LYS A 57 4.92 7.78 0.26
N ILE A 58 3.76 8.25 -0.16
CA ILE A 58 3.59 9.36 -1.10
C ILE A 58 2.62 10.35 -0.47
N GLU A 59 3.06 11.57 -0.22
CA GLU A 59 2.25 12.65 0.30
C GLU A 59 2.01 13.70 -0.78
N THR A 60 0.76 14.10 -0.95
CA THR A 60 0.37 15.20 -1.85
C THR A 60 -0.54 16.18 -1.10
N SER A 61 -0.95 17.26 -1.76
CA SER A 61 -1.96 18.17 -1.21
C SER A 61 -3.31 17.50 -0.93
N ASP A 62 -3.59 16.39 -1.61
CA ASP A 62 -4.92 15.76 -1.63
C ASP A 62 -5.01 14.64 -0.58
N GLY A 63 -3.86 14.07 -0.18
CA GLY A 63 -3.79 13.01 0.81
C GLY A 63 -2.45 12.27 0.82
N THR A 64 -2.40 11.20 1.62
CA THR A 64 -1.24 10.33 1.76
C THR A 64 -1.59 8.93 1.26
N PHE A 65 -0.69 8.34 0.48
CA PHE A 65 -0.72 6.94 0.08
C PHE A 65 0.47 6.21 0.70
N THR A 66 0.23 5.05 1.29
CA THR A 66 1.26 4.16 1.82
C THR A 66 1.06 2.77 1.22
N SER A 67 2.10 2.22 0.58
CA SER A 67 2.13 0.80 0.20
C SER A 67 2.97 0.01 1.18
N GLY A 68 2.49 -1.17 1.57
CA GLY A 68 3.19 -2.03 2.53
C GLY A 68 2.42 -2.19 3.84
N GLN A 69 3.14 -2.62 4.88
CA GLN A 69 2.61 -3.10 6.17
C GLN A 69 2.12 -1.99 7.12
N ASP A 70 2.20 -0.72 6.70
CA ASP A 70 1.90 0.43 7.56
C ASP A 70 0.51 1.04 7.30
N LEU A 71 -0.09 1.53 8.39
CA LEU A 71 -1.33 2.32 8.32
C LEU A 71 -1.05 3.75 7.87
N PRO A 72 -2.02 4.41 7.19
CA PRO A 72 -1.87 5.82 6.86
C PRO A 72 -1.82 6.65 8.15
N GLU A 73 -1.02 7.71 8.14
CA GLU A 73 -0.90 8.59 9.30
C GLU A 73 -2.26 9.13 9.75
N GLY A 74 -2.51 9.11 11.06
CA GLY A 74 -3.77 9.60 11.65
C GLY A 74 -4.94 8.62 11.59
N PHE A 75 -4.75 7.40 11.07
CA PHE A 75 -5.78 6.37 11.12
C PHE A 75 -6.23 6.14 12.59
N PRO A 76 -7.55 6.14 12.87
CA PRO A 76 -8.07 6.13 14.24
C PRO A 76 -8.08 4.71 14.85
N THR A 77 -6.90 4.12 15.08
CA THR A 77 -6.75 2.73 15.57
C THR A 77 -7.44 2.45 16.90
N ASP A 78 -7.54 3.44 17.79
CA ASP A 78 -8.22 3.31 19.08
C ASP A 78 -9.76 3.21 18.94
N GLU A 79 -10.31 3.67 17.81
CA GLU A 79 -11.76 3.74 17.57
C GLU A 79 -12.20 2.76 16.48
N VAL A 80 -11.38 2.52 15.45
CA VAL A 80 -11.67 1.63 14.33
C VAL A 80 -10.69 0.44 14.38
N PRO A 81 -11.03 -0.64 15.09
CA PRO A 81 -10.23 -1.85 15.06
C PRO A 81 -10.23 -2.48 13.66
N LEU A 82 -9.10 -3.10 13.31
CA LEU A 82 -8.91 -3.89 12.11
C LEU A 82 -8.79 -5.37 12.50
N ILE A 83 -9.17 -6.27 11.60
CA ILE A 83 -8.85 -7.71 11.74
C ILE A 83 -7.34 -7.93 11.79
N ASP A 84 -6.94 -9.06 12.37
CA ASP A 84 -5.56 -9.52 12.29
C ASP A 84 -5.19 -9.86 10.83
N GLY A 85 -4.02 -9.38 10.41
CA GLY A 85 -3.49 -9.60 9.07
C GLY A 85 -2.39 -8.61 8.69
N ASP A 86 -1.92 -8.75 7.46
CA ASP A 86 -0.90 -7.90 6.88
C ASP A 86 -1.55 -6.70 6.19
N ILE A 87 -1.18 -5.48 6.57
CA ILE A 87 -1.62 -4.29 5.82
C ILE A 87 -0.93 -4.33 4.45
N GLN A 88 -1.71 -4.21 3.39
CA GLN A 88 -1.20 -4.17 2.02
C GLN A 88 -1.14 -2.74 1.50
N MET A 89 -2.09 -1.91 1.91
CA MET A 89 -2.26 -0.55 1.43
C MET A 89 -2.98 0.30 2.47
N GLY A 90 -2.50 1.52 2.64
CA GLY A 90 -3.11 2.58 3.42
C GLY A 90 -3.27 3.85 2.60
N MET A 91 -4.39 4.54 2.75
CA MET A 91 -4.65 5.84 2.13
C MET A 91 -5.34 6.74 3.14
N SER A 92 -4.97 8.01 3.17
CA SER A 92 -5.75 9.08 3.79
C SER A 92 -5.95 10.19 2.77
N GLY A 93 -7.04 10.94 2.88
CA GLY A 93 -7.26 12.06 1.97
C GLY A 93 -8.34 13.00 2.41
N SER A 94 -8.11 14.29 2.15
CA SER A 94 -9.07 15.35 2.46
C SER A 94 -10.32 15.30 1.58
N ASP A 95 -10.23 14.64 0.42
CA ASP A 95 -11.36 14.43 -0.50
C ASP A 95 -12.23 13.21 -0.12
N MET A 96 -11.81 12.39 0.84
CA MET A 96 -12.54 11.17 1.29
C MET A 96 -13.60 11.46 2.37
N GLY A 97 -14.15 12.68 2.41
CA GLY A 97 -15.15 13.12 3.39
C GLY A 97 -15.01 14.62 3.70
N SER A 98 -15.97 15.24 4.39
CA SER A 98 -15.88 16.68 4.70
C SER A 98 -14.75 17.03 5.69
N ASP A 99 -14.30 16.05 6.49
CA ASP A 99 -13.15 16.17 7.39
C ASP A 99 -12.01 15.21 7.01
N GLY A 100 -12.00 14.75 5.75
CA GLY A 100 -11.11 13.71 5.24
C GLY A 100 -11.55 12.29 5.62
N GLY A 101 -10.85 11.27 5.11
CA GLY A 101 -11.15 9.86 5.36
C GLY A 101 -9.96 8.95 5.10
N PHE A 102 -10.13 7.66 5.35
CA PHE A 102 -9.10 6.64 5.23
C PHE A 102 -9.58 5.45 4.40
N ALA A 103 -8.66 4.81 3.70
CA ALA A 103 -8.86 3.47 3.14
C ALA A 103 -7.70 2.56 3.53
N VAL A 104 -7.99 1.38 4.05
CA VAL A 104 -6.99 0.38 4.46
C VAL A 104 -7.35 -0.97 3.88
N VAL A 105 -6.38 -1.68 3.32
CA VAL A 105 -6.55 -3.05 2.82
C VAL A 105 -5.72 -3.98 3.70
N VAL A 106 -6.39 -4.92 4.36
CA VAL A 106 -5.77 -5.95 5.21
C VAL A 106 -5.86 -7.29 4.50
N THR A 107 -4.76 -8.02 4.38
CA THR A 107 -4.73 -9.40 3.90
C THR A 107 -4.80 -10.35 5.09
N SER A 108 -5.79 -11.25 5.08
CA SER A 108 -6.03 -12.24 6.12
C SER A 108 -6.02 -13.66 5.55
N ASP A 109 -5.62 -14.63 6.38
CA ASP A 109 -5.68 -16.06 6.05
C ASP A 109 -7.08 -16.66 6.21
N LEU A 110 -8.03 -15.88 6.74
CA LEU A 110 -9.43 -16.26 6.86
C LEU A 110 -10.10 -16.33 5.49
N ASP A 111 -11.13 -17.15 5.34
CA ASP A 111 -12.02 -17.05 4.17
C ASP A 111 -12.89 -15.79 4.24
N VAL A 112 -13.50 -15.42 3.11
CA VAL A 112 -14.27 -14.18 2.97
C VAL A 112 -15.37 -14.03 4.02
N ASP A 113 -16.10 -15.11 4.32
CA ASP A 113 -17.20 -15.05 5.28
C ASP A 113 -16.65 -14.86 6.70
N ALA A 114 -15.66 -15.66 7.08
CA ALA A 114 -15.02 -15.56 8.40
C ALA A 114 -14.34 -14.19 8.62
N ALA A 115 -13.63 -13.66 7.62
CA ALA A 115 -12.97 -12.36 7.71
C ALA A 115 -13.98 -11.21 7.85
N THR A 116 -15.12 -11.30 7.14
CA THR A 116 -16.20 -10.31 7.23
C THR A 116 -16.88 -10.36 8.59
N GLU A 117 -17.20 -11.56 9.08
CA GLU A 117 -17.80 -11.77 10.40
C GLU A 117 -16.89 -11.24 11.51
N GLU A 118 -15.58 -11.51 11.43
CA GLU A 118 -14.61 -11.02 12.41
C GLU A 118 -14.50 -9.49 12.38
N ALA A 119 -14.39 -8.87 11.20
CA ALA A 119 -14.33 -7.42 11.06
C ALA A 119 -15.58 -6.73 11.63
N ILE A 120 -16.77 -7.28 11.34
CA ILE A 120 -18.03 -6.79 11.91
C ILE A 120 -18.05 -6.97 13.43
N SER A 121 -17.58 -8.12 13.95
CA SER A 121 -17.53 -8.37 15.39
C SER A 121 -16.63 -7.36 16.09
N LEU A 122 -15.43 -7.10 15.57
CA LEU A 122 -14.50 -6.14 16.15
C LEU A 122 -15.09 -4.73 16.21
N LEU A 123 -15.71 -4.27 15.12
CA LEU A 123 -16.32 -2.95 15.06
C LEU A 123 -17.54 -2.84 15.99
N THR A 124 -18.38 -3.89 16.05
CA THR A 124 -19.54 -3.89 16.96
C THR A 124 -19.12 -3.94 18.43
N ASP A 125 -18.06 -4.67 18.77
CA ASP A 125 -17.44 -4.65 20.10
C ASP A 125 -16.83 -3.28 20.45
N ALA A 126 -16.36 -2.53 19.44
CA ALA A 126 -15.93 -1.13 19.57
C ALA A 126 -17.09 -0.13 19.61
N GLY A 127 -18.34 -0.58 19.54
CA GLY A 127 -19.53 0.26 19.68
C GLY A 127 -20.10 0.80 18.38
N PHE A 128 -19.72 0.23 17.23
CA PHE A 128 -20.39 0.50 15.97
C PHE A 128 -21.70 -0.28 15.86
N GLU A 129 -22.69 0.31 15.21
CA GLU A 129 -23.96 -0.32 14.89
C GLU A 129 -23.98 -0.69 13.41
N THR A 130 -24.43 -1.91 13.10
CA THR A 130 -24.65 -2.31 11.71
C THR A 130 -25.86 -1.58 11.15
N THR A 131 -25.73 -0.94 9.99
CA THR A 131 -26.86 -0.33 9.31
C THR A 131 -27.79 -1.41 8.76
N GLU A 132 -29.11 -1.20 8.78
CA GLU A 132 -30.13 -2.26 8.56
C GLU A 132 -30.03 -2.95 7.16
N ASP A 133 -29.30 -2.37 6.21
CA ASP A 133 -29.10 -2.88 4.83
C ASP A 133 -27.69 -3.48 4.58
N ALA A 134 -26.82 -3.52 5.58
CA ALA A 134 -25.38 -3.73 5.39
C ALA A 134 -24.91 -5.18 5.18
N ASN A 135 -25.50 -6.15 5.88
CA ASN A 135 -25.04 -7.53 5.81
C ASN A 135 -25.65 -8.23 4.59
N SER A 136 -25.06 -7.96 3.44
CA SER A 136 -25.56 -8.43 2.15
C SER A 136 -25.21 -9.90 1.86
N GLY A 137 -24.42 -10.56 2.72
CA GLY A 137 -23.93 -11.92 2.50
C GLY A 137 -22.94 -12.04 1.33
N PHE A 138 -22.35 -10.92 0.89
CA PHE A 138 -21.35 -10.85 -0.19
C PHE A 138 -19.99 -10.35 0.32
N GLY A 139 -19.65 -10.64 1.58
CA GLY A 139 -18.43 -10.14 2.19
C GLY A 139 -18.41 -8.62 2.35
N ALA A 140 -19.56 -7.98 2.58
CA ALA A 140 -19.63 -6.53 2.73
C ALA A 140 -20.45 -6.15 3.96
N GLY A 141 -20.12 -4.98 4.53
CA GLY A 141 -20.81 -4.41 5.68
C GLY A 141 -20.69 -2.88 5.70
N LEU A 142 -21.69 -2.20 6.24
CA LEU A 142 -21.68 -0.77 6.51
C LEU A 142 -22.08 -0.57 7.97
N LEU A 143 -21.16 0.00 8.75
CA LEU A 143 -21.29 0.17 10.18
C LEU A 143 -21.04 1.63 10.55
N SER A 144 -21.70 2.12 11.59
CA SER A 144 -21.52 3.49 12.04
C SER A 144 -21.40 3.60 13.56
N SER A 145 -20.63 4.59 13.99
CA SER A 145 -20.56 5.08 15.37
C SER A 145 -20.92 6.58 15.36
N PRO A 146 -20.99 7.26 16.51
CA PRO A 146 -21.22 8.71 16.53
C PRO A 146 -20.16 9.55 15.81
N LYS A 147 -18.98 8.99 15.51
CA LYS A 147 -17.86 9.71 14.87
C LYS A 147 -17.50 9.20 13.49
N TRP A 148 -17.72 7.92 13.21
CA TRP A 148 -17.19 7.26 12.03
C TRP A 148 -18.24 6.39 11.36
N GLU A 149 -18.23 6.37 10.04
CA GLU A 149 -18.85 5.36 9.18
C GLU A 149 -17.75 4.49 8.57
N VAL A 150 -17.97 3.18 8.53
CA VAL A 150 -17.03 2.20 8.00
C VAL A 150 -17.74 1.31 6.99
N LEU A 151 -17.27 1.37 5.74
CA LEU A 151 -17.62 0.41 4.69
C LEU A 151 -16.55 -0.68 4.66
N LEU A 152 -16.99 -1.93 4.83
CA LEU A 152 -16.20 -3.14 4.71
C LEU A 152 -16.48 -3.84 3.39
N ILE A 153 -15.42 -4.28 2.70
CA ILE A 153 -15.51 -5.17 1.54
C ILE A 153 -14.40 -6.22 1.65
N ALA A 154 -14.77 -7.48 1.79
CA ALA A 154 -13.90 -8.64 1.79
C ALA A 154 -14.00 -9.37 0.44
N THR A 155 -12.86 -9.73 -0.13
CA THR A 155 -12.79 -10.45 -1.41
C THR A 155 -11.71 -11.53 -1.37
N ASP A 156 -11.96 -12.67 -2.02
CA ASP A 156 -10.92 -13.66 -2.26
C ASP A 156 -9.86 -13.09 -3.22
N SER A 157 -8.60 -13.25 -2.84
CA SER A 157 -7.43 -12.82 -3.61
C SER A 157 -6.45 -13.98 -3.72
N GLY A 158 -6.82 -15.01 -4.48
CA GLY A 158 -5.88 -16.06 -4.87
C GLY A 158 -5.46 -16.98 -3.71
N GLY A 159 -6.36 -17.23 -2.76
CA GLY A 159 -6.15 -18.13 -1.62
C GLY A 159 -5.96 -17.44 -0.27
N SER A 160 -5.97 -16.11 -0.23
CA SER A 160 -6.13 -15.29 0.98
C SER A 160 -7.28 -14.31 0.78
N THR A 161 -7.77 -13.68 1.86
CA THR A 161 -8.84 -12.69 1.78
C THR A 161 -8.27 -11.28 1.94
N GLN A 162 -8.66 -10.36 1.07
CA GLN A 162 -8.42 -8.93 1.27
C GLN A 162 -9.67 -8.28 1.84
N VAL A 163 -9.53 -7.64 3.01
CA VAL A 163 -10.58 -6.86 3.65
C VAL A 163 -10.23 -5.37 3.55
N GLN A 164 -11.02 -4.67 2.75
CA GLN A 164 -10.95 -3.23 2.58
C GLN A 164 -11.85 -2.54 3.61
N TYR A 165 -11.26 -1.60 4.34
CA TYR A 165 -11.92 -0.67 5.26
C TYR A 165 -11.90 0.70 4.60
N VAL A 166 -13.07 1.29 4.34
CA VAL A 166 -13.19 2.71 4.00
C VAL A 166 -13.83 3.39 5.18
N VAL A 167 -13.09 4.32 5.80
CA VAL A 167 -13.46 5.00 7.04
C VAL A 167 -13.67 6.48 6.76
N SER A 168 -14.85 6.99 7.07
CA SER A 168 -15.18 8.41 6.91
C SER A 168 -15.87 8.96 8.15
N PRO A 169 -15.79 10.26 8.43
CA PRO A 169 -16.54 10.91 9.49
C PRO A 169 -18.04 10.64 9.35
N ALA A 170 -18.73 10.38 10.46
CA ALA A 170 -20.18 10.23 10.47
C ALA A 170 -20.89 11.56 10.18
N SER A 171 -21.96 11.49 9.39
CA SER A 171 -22.78 12.64 8.97
C SER A 171 -23.91 12.99 9.94
#